data_AF-A0A4S2EM92-F1
#
_entry.id   AF-A0A4S2EM92-F1
#
_cell.length_a   1.000
_cell.length_b   1.000
_cell.length_c   1.000
_cell.angle_alpha   90.00
_cell.angle_beta   90.00
_cell.angle_gamma   90.00
#
_symmetry.space_group_name_H-M   'P 1'
#
loop_
_entity.id
_entity.type
_entity.pdbx_description
1 polymer ?
#
loop_
_entity_poly.entity_id
_entity_poly.type
_entity_poly.pdbx_seq_one_letter_code
_entity_poly.pdbx_strand_id
1 'polypeptide(L)'
;MGIQNVNEYVITPHASERIKQRFGQTPETMRPWLNRLLTQAVFEKREETGRDRYRYRDIAIIVDIKQKQVITMFPAPQDVIEAERKPINPELQTEVLDMVDKFLMKKRFVLAEALNSKKENIESAINDFHVDHSEDNLTDLREVLNDFRNELEKYDMFVAETKLITRK
;
A
#
# COMPACT_ATOMS: atom_id res chain seq x y z
N MET A 1 13.22 -24.30 -10.95
CA MET A 1 11.99 -24.97 -11.44
C MET A 1 10.80 -24.44 -10.65
N GLY A 2 9.62 -24.40 -11.27
CA GLY A 2 8.33 -24.07 -10.65
C GLY A 2 7.91 -25.04 -9.56
N ILE A 3 6.96 -24.62 -8.73
CA ILE A 3 6.38 -25.48 -7.69
C ILE A 3 5.50 -26.52 -8.39
N GLN A 4 5.70 -27.80 -8.05
CA GLN A 4 4.88 -28.89 -8.57
C GLN A 4 3.58 -29.02 -7.75
N ASN A 5 2.50 -29.53 -8.38
CA ASN A 5 1.21 -29.78 -7.74
C ASN A 5 0.60 -28.54 -7.05
N VAL A 6 0.66 -27.39 -7.73
CA VAL A 6 0.23 -26.08 -7.22
C VAL A 6 -1.19 -26.07 -6.67
N ASN A 7 -2.10 -26.86 -7.25
CA ASN A 7 -3.50 -26.94 -6.81
C ASN A 7 -3.69 -27.51 -5.40
N GLU A 8 -2.68 -28.22 -4.88
CA GLU A 8 -2.68 -28.80 -3.54
C GLU A 8 -2.24 -27.81 -2.46
N TYR A 9 -1.77 -26.61 -2.85
CA TYR A 9 -1.31 -25.60 -1.91
C TYR A 9 -2.47 -24.78 -1.35
N VAL A 10 -2.50 -24.66 -0.02
CA VAL A 10 -3.48 -23.84 0.70
C VAL A 10 -2.90 -22.44 0.94
N ILE A 11 -3.68 -21.41 0.60
CA ILE A 11 -3.34 -20.02 0.91
C ILE A 11 -3.69 -19.78 2.37
N THR A 12 -2.70 -19.47 3.20
CA THR A 12 -2.98 -19.12 4.60
C THR A 12 -3.76 -17.81 4.70
N PRO A 13 -4.55 -17.58 5.77
CA PRO A 13 -5.24 -16.30 5.98
C PRO A 13 -4.28 -15.11 5.95
N HIS A 14 -3.09 -15.29 6.52
CA HIS A 14 -2.04 -14.28 6.48
C HIS A 14 -1.57 -13.98 5.05
N ALA A 15 -1.30 -15.01 4.25
CA ALA A 15 -0.92 -14.83 2.85
C ALA A 15 -2.03 -14.13 2.05
N SER A 16 -3.29 -14.54 2.26
CA SER A 16 -4.46 -13.96 1.59
C SER A 16 -4.55 -12.45 1.84
N GLU A 17 -4.45 -12.02 3.10
CA GLU A 17 -4.49 -10.62 3.47
C GLU A 17 -3.31 -9.84 2.85
N ARG A 18 -2.10 -10.41 2.88
CA ARG A 18 -0.93 -9.79 2.24
C ARG A 18 -1.08 -9.68 0.73
N ILE A 19 -1.65 -10.68 0.08
CA ILE A 19 -1.85 -10.68 -1.37
C ILE A 19 -2.88 -9.61 -1.77
N LYS A 20 -3.97 -9.51 -1.00
CA LYS A 20 -4.99 -8.47 -1.19
C LYS A 20 -4.40 -7.07 -1.02
N GLN A 21 -3.68 -6.83 0.08
CA GLN A 21 -3.09 -5.52 0.39
C GLN A 21 -1.99 -5.09 -0.59
N ARG A 22 -1.14 -6.02 -1.04
CA ARG A 22 0.08 -5.70 -1.81
C ARG A 22 -0.09 -5.82 -3.32
N PHE A 23 -1.01 -6.66 -3.79
CA PHE A 23 -1.18 -6.96 -5.21
C PHE A 23 -2.63 -6.75 -5.69
N GLY A 24 -3.51 -6.22 -4.83
CA GLY A 24 -4.88 -5.84 -5.19
C GLY A 24 -5.78 -6.99 -5.64
N GLN A 25 -5.41 -8.24 -5.32
CA GLN A 25 -6.20 -9.41 -5.75
C GLN A 25 -7.43 -9.59 -4.87
N THR A 26 -8.56 -9.90 -5.50
CA THR A 26 -9.81 -10.25 -4.82
C THR A 26 -9.86 -11.75 -4.53
N PRO A 27 -10.69 -12.23 -3.58
CA PRO A 27 -10.83 -13.66 -3.30
C PRO A 27 -11.12 -14.51 -4.54
N GLU A 28 -11.88 -13.98 -5.50
CA GLU A 28 -12.25 -14.65 -6.75
C GLU A 28 -11.07 -14.77 -7.74
N THR A 29 -10.19 -13.78 -7.78
CA THR A 29 -9.06 -13.70 -8.71
C THR A 29 -7.76 -14.27 -8.14
N MET A 30 -7.67 -14.38 -6.82
CA MET A 30 -6.46 -14.75 -6.09
C MET A 30 -5.97 -16.15 -6.45
N ARG A 31 -6.86 -17.15 -6.52
CA ARG A 31 -6.45 -18.54 -6.75
C ARG A 31 -5.95 -18.81 -8.18
N PRO A 32 -6.66 -18.37 -9.25
CA PRO A 32 -6.13 -18.45 -10.61
C PRO A 32 -4.81 -17.69 -10.80
N TRP A 33 -4.69 -16.51 -10.18
CA TRP A 33 -3.48 -15.69 -10.24
C TRP A 33 -2.29 -16.37 -9.54
N LEU A 34 -2.50 -16.84 -8.31
CA LEU A 34 -1.47 -17.53 -7.54
C LEU A 34 -1.00 -18.82 -8.24
N ASN A 35 -1.92 -19.58 -8.82
CA ASN A 35 -1.58 -20.81 -9.53
C ASN A 35 -0.60 -20.55 -10.69
N ARG A 36 -0.89 -19.50 -11.48
CA ARG A 36 -0.01 -19.06 -12.58
C ARG A 36 1.37 -18.66 -12.04
N LEU A 37 1.37 -17.93 -10.93
CA LEU A 37 2.57 -17.39 -10.32
C LEU A 37 3.47 -18.49 -9.75
N LEU A 38 2.94 -19.43 -8.96
CA LEU A 38 3.70 -20.53 -8.37
C LEU A 38 4.24 -21.52 -9.44
N THR A 39 3.51 -21.70 -10.54
CA THR A 39 3.97 -22.53 -11.67
C THR A 39 5.18 -21.92 -12.38
N GLN A 40 5.23 -20.59 -12.47
CA GLN A 40 6.30 -19.87 -13.17
C GLN A 40 7.42 -19.39 -12.24
N ALA A 41 7.23 -19.53 -10.93
CA ALA A 41 8.23 -19.11 -9.94
C ALA A 41 9.49 -19.98 -9.99
N VAL A 42 10.62 -19.40 -9.62
CA VAL A 42 11.93 -20.06 -9.57
C VAL A 42 12.34 -20.16 -8.11
N PHE A 43 12.73 -21.36 -7.68
CA PHE A 43 13.32 -21.56 -6.36
C PHE A 43 14.58 -20.69 -6.20
N GLU A 44 14.66 -19.95 -5.09
CA GLU A 44 15.83 -19.14 -4.76
C GLU A 44 16.69 -19.82 -3.69
N LYS A 45 16.09 -20.06 -2.52
CA LYS A 45 16.80 -20.57 -1.35
C LYS A 45 15.83 -21.17 -0.35
N ARG A 46 16.37 -21.99 0.56
CA ARG A 46 15.67 -22.41 1.77
C ARG A 46 16.00 -21.43 2.90
N GLU A 47 14.98 -20.91 3.54
CA GLU A 47 15.13 -20.04 4.71
C GLU A 47 15.50 -20.88 5.95
N GLU A 48 16.14 -20.25 6.95
CA GLU A 48 16.55 -20.89 8.21
C GLU A 48 15.36 -21.53 8.97
N THR A 49 14.15 -21.03 8.70
CA THR A 49 12.88 -21.54 9.24
C THR A 49 12.43 -22.86 8.59
N GLY A 50 13.19 -23.40 7.64
CA GLY A 50 12.85 -24.64 6.92
C GLY A 50 11.81 -24.46 5.81
N ARG A 51 11.47 -23.21 5.48
CA ARG A 51 10.55 -22.82 4.40
C ARG A 51 11.31 -22.49 3.12
N ASP A 52 10.64 -22.62 1.99
CA ASP A 52 11.24 -22.38 0.69
C ASP A 52 10.84 -21.02 0.16
N ARG A 53 11.83 -20.29 -0.32
CA ARG A 53 11.65 -19.02 -1.00
C ARG A 53 11.72 -19.24 -2.50
N TYR A 54 10.64 -18.83 -3.16
CA TYR A 54 10.51 -18.81 -4.61
C TYR A 54 10.36 -17.38 -5.10
N ARG A 55 10.75 -17.12 -6.35
CA ARG A 55 10.67 -15.81 -6.99
C ARG A 55 9.96 -15.89 -8.33
N TYR A 56 9.08 -14.94 -8.61
CA TYR A 56 8.55 -14.70 -9.94
C TYR A 56 8.64 -13.20 -10.25
N ARG A 57 9.50 -12.82 -11.22
CA ARG A 57 9.82 -11.41 -11.52
C ARG A 57 10.19 -10.66 -10.23
N ASP A 58 9.43 -9.61 -9.89
CA ASP A 58 9.60 -8.75 -8.73
C ASP A 58 8.78 -9.22 -7.52
N ILE A 59 8.48 -10.52 -7.41
CA ILE A 59 7.66 -11.08 -6.34
C ILE A 59 8.42 -12.22 -5.67
N ALA A 60 8.67 -12.07 -4.37
CA ALA A 60 9.14 -13.15 -3.52
C ALA A 60 7.96 -13.84 -2.85
N ILE A 61 8.04 -15.16 -2.76
CA ILE A 61 7.00 -16.06 -2.31
C ILE A 61 7.62 -16.98 -1.28
N ILE A 62 7.03 -17.04 -0.09
CA ILE A 62 7.46 -17.98 0.95
C ILE A 62 6.44 -19.10 1.04
N VAL A 63 6.93 -20.32 0.87
CA VAL A 63 6.11 -21.52 0.75
C VAL A 63 6.63 -22.57 1.73
N ASP A 64 5.73 -23.23 2.44
CA ASP A 64 6.03 -24.44 3.17
C ASP A 64 5.68 -25.65 2.29
N ILE A 65 6.71 -26.34 1.78
CA ILE A 65 6.51 -27.50 0.90
C ILE A 65 5.96 -28.71 1.68
N LYS A 66 6.34 -28.87 2.96
CA LYS A 66 5.92 -30.01 3.77
C LYS A 66 4.44 -29.93 4.08
N GLN A 67 3.97 -28.74 4.46
CA GLN A 67 2.57 -28.50 4.77
C GLN A 67 1.73 -28.12 3.55
N LYS A 68 2.36 -27.93 2.38
CA LYS A 68 1.74 -27.44 1.15
C LYS A 68 0.99 -26.12 1.39
N GLN A 69 1.67 -25.13 1.96
CA GLN A 69 1.05 -23.85 2.31
C GLN A 69 1.81 -22.66 1.71
N VAL A 70 1.06 -21.70 1.17
CA VAL A 70 1.61 -20.38 0.86
C VAL A 70 1.51 -19.52 2.11
N ILE A 71 2.68 -19.13 2.63
CA ILE A 71 2.81 -18.45 3.92
C ILE A 71 2.70 -16.93 3.75
N THR A 72 3.41 -16.37 2.76
CA THR A 72 3.36 -14.93 2.47
C THR A 72 3.97 -14.60 1.11
N MET A 73 3.65 -13.41 0.60
CA MET A 73 4.19 -12.87 -0.64
C MET A 73 4.50 -11.39 -0.48
N PHE A 74 5.58 -10.93 -1.10
CA PHE A 74 5.98 -9.53 -1.07
C PHE A 74 6.69 -9.08 -2.35
N PRO A 75 6.57 -7.79 -2.72
CA PRO A 75 7.40 -7.22 -3.76
C PRO A 75 8.88 -7.36 -3.42
N ALA A 76 9.64 -7.93 -4.34
CA ALA A 76 11.09 -8.12 -4.29
C ALA A 76 11.66 -7.74 -5.67
N PRO A 77 11.73 -6.43 -5.99
CA PRO A 77 12.17 -5.96 -7.30
C PRO A 77 13.53 -6.52 -7.70
N GLN A 78 13.66 -6.92 -8.97
CA GLN A 78 14.90 -7.41 -9.59
C GLN A 78 16.03 -6.39 -9.52
N ASP A 79 15.69 -5.11 -9.46
CA ASP A 79 16.64 -4.00 -9.36
C ASP A 79 16.91 -3.59 -7.91
N VAL A 80 17.51 -4.50 -7.14
CA VAL A 80 18.78 -4.07 -6.52
C VAL A 80 19.83 -4.51 -7.52
N ILE A 81 19.97 -3.74 -8.60
CA ILE A 81 21.22 -3.74 -9.33
C ILE A 81 22.26 -3.57 -8.21
N GLU A 82 23.19 -4.51 -8.09
CA GLU A 82 24.54 -4.15 -7.64
C GLU A 82 25.08 -3.17 -8.69
N ALA A 83 24.43 -2.01 -8.81
CA ALA A 83 24.99 -0.88 -9.48
C ALA A 83 26.18 -0.62 -8.58
N GLU A 84 27.38 -0.83 -9.12
CA GLU A 84 28.49 0.02 -8.71
C GLU A 84 27.88 1.39 -8.51
N ARG A 85 27.82 1.84 -7.26
CA ARG A 85 27.29 3.15 -6.90
C ARG A 85 28.26 4.14 -7.52
N LYS A 86 28.16 4.34 -8.84
CA LYS A 86 28.71 5.53 -9.46
C LYS A 86 28.02 6.66 -8.73
N PRO A 87 28.77 7.53 -8.04
CA PRO A 87 28.17 8.64 -7.35
C PRO A 87 27.28 9.35 -8.37
N ILE A 88 25.98 9.39 -8.08
CA ILE A 88 25.03 10.17 -8.87
C ILE A 88 25.61 11.58 -8.92
N ASN A 89 25.63 12.20 -10.10
CA ASN A 89 26.11 13.57 -10.23
C ASN A 89 25.39 14.42 -9.16
N PRO A 90 26.10 15.05 -8.21
CA PRO A 90 25.50 15.77 -7.09
C PRO A 90 24.46 16.79 -7.56
N GLU A 91 24.68 17.40 -8.72
CA GLU A 91 23.73 18.36 -9.32
C GLU A 91 22.40 17.71 -9.70
N LEU A 92 22.43 16.54 -10.34
CA LEU A 92 21.22 15.78 -10.68
C LEU A 92 20.51 15.28 -9.42
N GLN A 93 21.26 14.89 -8.39
CA GLN A 93 20.67 14.48 -7.12
C GLN A 93 19.99 15.66 -6.41
N THR A 94 20.63 16.82 -6.36
CA THR A 94 20.06 18.04 -5.80
C THR A 94 18.82 18.45 -6.57
N GLU A 95 18.85 18.46 -7.90
CA GLU A 95 17.72 18.90 -8.73
C GLU A 95 16.51 17.97 -8.63
N VAL A 96 16.74 16.65 -8.58
CA VAL A 96 15.67 15.67 -8.34
C VAL A 96 15.10 15.82 -6.93
N LEU A 97 15.93 15.99 -5.91
CA LEU A 97 15.47 16.22 -4.54
C LEU A 97 14.68 17.53 -4.42
N ASP A 98 15.12 18.60 -5.07
CA ASP A 98 14.43 19.89 -5.10
C ASP A 98 13.06 19.78 -5.79
N MET A 99 12.98 19.01 -6.88
CA MET A 99 11.74 18.78 -7.60
C MET A 99 10.75 17.95 -6.76
N VAL A 100 11.25 16.92 -6.07
CA VAL A 100 10.45 16.12 -5.13
C VAL A 100 9.96 17.01 -3.99
N ASP A 101 10.83 17.79 -3.35
CA ASP A 101 10.45 18.69 -2.25
C ASP A 101 9.40 19.72 -2.68
N LYS A 102 9.57 20.34 -3.85
CA LYS A 102 8.57 21.28 -4.41
C LYS A 102 7.23 20.60 -4.68
N PHE A 103 7.25 19.39 -5.23
CA PHE A 103 6.03 18.62 -5.46
C PHE A 103 5.32 18.27 -4.15
N LEU A 104 6.09 17.83 -3.14
CA LEU A 104 5.56 17.49 -1.82
C LEU A 104 4.99 18.72 -1.10
N MET A 105 5.67 19.87 -1.15
CA MET A 105 5.15 21.12 -0.60
C MET A 105 3.82 21.53 -1.26
N LYS A 106 3.75 21.46 -2.60
CA LYS A 106 2.53 21.79 -3.34
C LYS A 106 1.37 20.86 -2.97
N LYS A 107 1.61 19.55 -2.91
CA LYS A 107 0.61 18.56 -2.48
C LYS A 107 0.13 18.81 -1.05
N ARG A 108 1.05 19.11 -0.13
CA ARG A 108 0.71 19.42 1.26
C ARG A 108 -0.14 20.67 1.37
N PHE A 109 0.16 21.71 0.60
CA PHE A 109 -0.62 22.94 0.56
C PHE A 109 -2.06 22.67 0.09
N VAL A 110 -2.23 21.95 -1.03
CA VAL A 110 -3.55 21.59 -1.57
C VAL A 110 -4.39 20.80 -0.56
N LEU A 111 -3.79 19.83 0.14
CA LEU A 111 -4.51 19.06 1.15
C LEU A 111 -4.86 19.89 2.39
N ALA A 112 -3.97 20.77 2.83
CA ALA A 112 -4.24 21.68 3.95
C ALA A 112 -5.36 22.67 3.61
N GLU A 113 -5.41 23.18 2.38
CA GLU A 113 -6.49 24.04 1.88
C GLU A 113 -7.82 23.28 1.83
N ALA A 114 -7.82 22.04 1.34
CA ALA A 114 -9.00 21.18 1.34
C ALA A 114 -9.55 20.93 2.76
N LEU A 115 -8.67 20.66 3.73
CA LEU A 115 -9.04 20.50 5.14
C LEU A 115 -9.60 21.79 5.76
N ASN A 116 -8.98 22.95 5.47
CA ASN A 116 -9.47 24.24 5.94
C ASN A 116 -10.85 24.57 5.36
N SER A 117 -11.09 24.32 4.07
CA SER A 117 -12.41 24.56 3.47
C SER A 117 -13.51 23.70 4.11
N LYS A 118 -13.20 22.46 4.50
CA LYS A 118 -14.17 21.59 5.20
C LYS A 118 -14.41 22.01 6.66
N LYS A 119 -13.47 22.70 7.31
CA LYS A 119 -13.67 23.24 8.66
C LYS A 119 -14.86 24.22 8.70
N GLU A 120 -14.96 25.11 7.71
CA GLU A 120 -16.07 26.06 7.62
C GLU A 120 -17.42 25.33 7.45
N ASN A 121 -17.44 24.24 6.68
CA ASN A 121 -18.64 23.41 6.52
C ASN A 121 -19.05 22.71 7.81
N ILE A 122 -18.08 22.25 8.62
CA ILE A 122 -18.35 21.65 9.94
C ILE A 122 -18.95 22.69 10.88
N GLU A 123 -18.36 23.90 10.94
CA GLU A 123 -18.87 24.97 11.78
C GLU A 123 -20.29 25.38 11.40
N SER A 124 -20.61 25.44 10.10
CA SER A 124 -21.98 25.67 9.61
C SER A 124 -22.92 24.56 10.06
N ALA A 125 -22.59 23.30 9.77
CA ALA A 125 -23.47 22.16 10.08
C ALA A 125 -23.71 21.99 11.60
N ILE A 126 -22.71 22.31 12.43
CA ILE A 126 -22.87 22.33 13.90
C ILE A 126 -23.84 23.45 14.31
N ASN A 127 -23.71 24.64 13.74
CA ASN A 127 -24.60 25.76 14.04
C ASN A 127 -26.03 25.48 13.59
N ASP A 128 -26.21 24.92 12.39
CA ASP A 128 -27.52 24.57 11.84
C ASP A 128 -28.22 23.52 12.71
N PHE A 129 -27.50 22.49 13.16
CA PHE A 129 -28.02 21.51 14.12
C PHE A 129 -28.33 22.11 15.50
N HIS A 130 -27.51 23.08 15.96
CA HIS A 130 -27.74 23.75 17.23
C HIS A 130 -28.98 24.65 17.21
N VAL A 131 -29.26 25.28 16.07
CA VAL A 131 -30.45 26.10 15.85
C VAL A 131 -31.70 25.24 15.67
N ASP A 132 -31.59 24.15 14.91
CA ASP A 132 -32.68 23.20 14.68
C ASP A 132 -32.18 21.75 14.75
N HIS A 133 -32.68 21.02 15.76
CA HIS A 133 -32.26 19.65 16.06
C HIS A 133 -33.04 18.60 15.25
N SER A 134 -33.42 18.94 14.03
CA SER A 134 -34.14 18.06 13.12
C SER A 134 -33.27 16.88 12.67
N GLU A 135 -33.93 15.80 12.24
CA GLU A 135 -33.25 14.59 11.76
C GLU A 135 -32.47 14.85 10.46
N ASP A 136 -32.94 15.79 9.65
CA ASP A 136 -32.25 16.25 8.44
C ASP A 136 -30.92 16.94 8.79
N ASN A 137 -30.93 17.91 9.71
CA ASN A 137 -29.70 18.60 10.15
C ASN A 137 -28.71 17.66 10.86
N LEU A 138 -29.21 16.66 11.60
CA LEU A 138 -28.36 15.60 12.17
C LEU A 138 -27.68 14.75 11.09
N THR A 139 -28.39 14.50 9.98
CA THR A 139 -27.89 13.73 8.84
C THR A 139 -26.82 14.54 8.11
N ASP A 140 -27.08 15.80 7.83
CA ASP A 140 -26.13 16.71 7.19
C ASP A 140 -24.84 16.86 8.02
N LEU A 141 -24.96 17.01 9.34
CA LEU A 141 -23.80 17.04 10.23
C LEU A 141 -22.97 15.75 10.17
N ARG A 142 -23.63 14.58 10.13
CA ARG A 142 -22.94 13.29 9.99
C ARG A 142 -22.23 13.14 8.65
N GLU A 143 -22.85 13.60 7.57
CA GLU A 143 -22.23 13.57 6.25
C GLU A 143 -20.97 14.44 6.21
N VAL A 144 -21.05 15.69 6.66
CA VAL A 144 -19.90 16.60 6.70
C VAL A 144 -18.76 16.06 7.58
N LEU A 145 -19.07 15.44 8.72
CA LEU A 145 -18.06 14.81 9.59
C LEU A 145 -17.41 13.58 8.95
N ASN A 146 -18.18 12.74 8.26
CA ASN A 146 -17.64 11.58 7.53
C ASN A 146 -16.73 12.03 6.38
N ASP A 147 -17.14 13.07 5.66
CA ASP A 147 -16.36 13.68 4.59
C ASP A 147 -15.03 14.24 5.07
N PHE A 148 -15.05 14.92 6.23
CA PHE A 148 -13.83 15.41 6.87
C PHE A 148 -12.90 14.28 7.31
N ARG A 149 -13.45 13.21 7.90
CA ARG A 149 -12.69 12.01 8.27
C ARG A 149 -11.99 11.38 7.07
N ASN A 150 -12.70 11.22 5.95
CA ASN A 150 -12.14 10.64 4.73
C ASN A 150 -10.98 11.50 4.17
N GLU A 151 -11.07 12.83 4.28
CA GLU A 151 -10.01 13.72 3.81
C GLU A 151 -8.80 13.73 4.77
N LEU A 152 -9.02 13.61 6.07
CA LEU A 152 -7.97 13.39 7.06
C LEU A 152 -7.20 12.09 6.80
N GLU A 153 -7.90 10.99 6.49
CA GLU A 153 -7.25 9.72 6.16
C GLU A 153 -6.33 9.84 4.93
N LYS A 154 -6.74 10.60 3.90
CA LYS A 154 -5.89 10.89 2.73
C LYS A 154 -4.66 11.71 3.11
N TYR A 155 -4.82 12.69 4.00
CA TYR A 155 -3.70 13.49 4.50
C TYR A 155 -2.70 12.64 5.29
N ASP A 156 -3.17 11.79 6.20
CA ASP A 156 -2.33 10.88 6.98
C ASP A 156 -1.59 9.88 6.09
N MET A 157 -2.26 9.33 5.08
CA MET A 157 -1.64 8.46 4.08
C MET A 157 -0.52 9.19 3.32
N PHE A 158 -0.77 10.42 2.88
CA PHE A 158 0.24 11.25 2.22
C PHE A 158 1.44 11.54 3.14
N VAL A 159 1.21 11.82 4.43
CA VAL A 159 2.28 12.01 5.42
C VAL A 159 3.09 10.72 5.62
N ALA A 160 2.44 9.56 5.62
CA ALA A 160 3.14 8.27 5.71
C ALA A 160 3.98 7.98 4.46
N GLU A 161 3.44 8.20 3.26
CA GLU A 161 4.16 8.04 1.99
C GLU A 161 5.38 8.96 1.88
N THR A 162 5.23 10.21 2.31
CA THR A 162 6.34 11.18 2.29
C THR A 162 7.49 10.80 3.22
N LYS A 163 7.20 10.27 4.42
CA LYS A 163 8.23 9.73 5.32
C LYS A 163 8.99 8.55 4.71
N LEU A 164 8.29 7.65 4.00
CA LEU A 164 8.92 6.51 3.32
C LEU A 164 9.88 6.95 2.21
N ILE A 165 9.51 7.99 1.45
CA ILE A 165 10.31 8.54 0.35
C ILE A 165 11.51 9.34 0.86
N THR A 166 11.32 10.15 1.91
CA THR A 166 12.35 11.08 2.40
C THR A 166 13.35 10.46 3.39
N ARG A 167 13.13 9.22 3.86
CA ARG A 167 13.98 8.51 4.85
C ARG A 167 14.40 9.40 6.03
N LYS A 168 13.47 10.22 6.52
CA LYS A 168 13.58 10.97 7.78
C LYS A 168 12.53 10.48 8.76
#